data_AF-A0A0L0GAJ4-F1
#
_entry.id   AF-A0A0L0GAJ4-F1
#
_cell.length_a   1.000
_cell.length_b   1.000
_cell.length_c   1.000
_cell.angle_alpha   90.00
_cell.angle_beta   90.00
_cell.angle_gamma   90.00
#
_symmetry.space_group_name_H-M   'P 1'
#
loop_
_entity.id
_entity.type
_entity.pdbx_description
1 polymer ?
#
loop_
_entity_poly.entity_id
_entity_poly.type
_entity_poly.pdbx_seq_one_letter_code
_entity_poly.pdbx_strand_id
1 'polypeptide(L)'
;MVYLQGTSMMLMYTMCVSRIVEAAPQLVDHVIVLGIDGLGGAKAEQLMSSGVMPNLADIRASSIYSMHCRGDFPTSSATNWHAIMAGASAEMTGVDSNNWLATQPDIADVNGICHNTPTIFSLLRSQRPNATSALVSGWEALLGIAYPKTDITHTVYHEHVEDSADEIIRILSADHPPEFTMLQINELDEAGHGHGYGDEFNKEAARVDVQIGRMVSFVQNSTVMWKKTMLLIVADHGREPDGYNHGGLTTLELETMWLALSPVLDTAHELTPVGRSLVTPIRSVDTAPTAAYALGLEIPIQWRGHPVRELFNSSSFGLNYKWPPNDRCDAQLSGVVLYTHQPSYVLGLWNGVILTFSVLGLVVFFMHAISLMGFRRLPYIRIGYHTGRVDTKGEDGSFAMRLLSESADLNAVGENLDDALGEEMDDNEHSTGTASQSSDGQARTCCSAFRDIRFYTDCLFLLLCILGLAVVVPTMMRVI
;
A
#
# COMPACT_ATOMS: atom_id res chain seq x y z
N MET A 1 -78.44 9.55 27.09
CA MET A 1 -77.95 8.39 26.32
C MET A 1 -77.73 8.89 24.90
N VAL A 2 -76.54 9.35 24.48
CA VAL A 2 -75.26 8.60 24.30
C VAL A 2 -75.55 7.36 23.43
N TYR A 3 -75.17 7.28 22.15
CA TYR A 3 -73.79 7.29 21.65
C TYR A 3 -73.70 7.77 20.18
N LEU A 4 -72.88 8.81 19.96
CA LEU A 4 -72.02 8.94 18.78
C LEU A 4 -70.82 8.01 19.00
N GLN A 5 -70.49 7.15 18.04
CA GLN A 5 -69.21 6.45 17.87
C GLN A 5 -69.29 5.78 16.50
N GLY A 6 -68.41 5.93 15.53
CA GLY A 6 -67.06 6.48 15.50
C GLY A 6 -66.44 5.86 14.25
N THR A 7 -66.60 6.53 13.10
CA THR A 7 -65.89 6.18 11.86
C THR A 7 -65.04 7.37 11.42
N SER A 8 -64.22 7.83 12.35
CA SER A 8 -63.09 8.73 12.11
C SER A 8 -61.91 8.10 12.83
N MET A 9 -60.88 7.72 12.06
CA MET A 9 -59.52 7.29 12.46
C MET A 9 -59.10 5.96 11.82
N MET A 10 -59.02 5.92 10.48
CA MET A 10 -57.96 5.15 9.84
C MET A 10 -57.56 5.76 8.50
N LEU A 11 -57.43 7.09 8.46
CA LEU A 11 -56.50 7.70 7.52
C LEU A 11 -55.11 7.41 8.11
N MET A 12 -54.60 6.22 7.82
CA MET A 12 -53.22 5.86 8.04
C MET A 12 -52.40 6.93 7.32
N TYR A 13 -51.90 7.87 8.11
CA TYR A 13 -50.88 8.82 7.77
C TYR A 13 -49.69 7.97 7.33
N THR A 14 -49.70 7.56 6.05
CA THR A 14 -48.50 7.11 5.37
C THR A 14 -47.71 8.39 5.17
N MET A 15 -47.15 8.87 6.28
CA MET A 15 -46.02 9.78 6.27
C MET A 15 -44.98 8.99 5.52
N CYS A 16 -44.97 9.19 4.20
CA CYS A 16 -43.84 8.93 3.36
C CYS A 16 -42.76 9.80 3.99
N VAL A 17 -42.06 9.26 5.00
CA VAL A 17 -40.75 9.73 5.36
C VAL A 17 -39.89 9.30 4.19
N SER A 18 -40.04 10.01 3.07
CA SER A 18 -38.94 10.21 2.17
C SER A 18 -37.86 10.75 3.09
N ARG A 19 -36.94 9.86 3.49
CA ARG A 19 -35.63 10.30 3.92
C ARG A 19 -35.13 11.10 2.75
N ILE A 20 -35.31 12.41 2.81
CA ILE A 20 -34.46 13.32 2.06
C ILE A 20 -33.09 12.93 2.61
N VAL A 21 -32.36 12.15 1.82
CA VAL A 21 -30.93 11.97 2.05
C VAL A 21 -30.42 13.39 1.84
N GLU A 22 -30.30 14.11 2.95
CA GLU A 22 -29.77 15.46 2.95
C GLU A 22 -28.33 15.28 2.49
N ALA A 23 -28.06 15.68 1.24
CA ALA A 23 -26.72 15.62 0.68
C ALA A 23 -25.76 16.27 1.67
N ALA A 24 -24.55 15.70 1.80
CA ALA A 24 -23.56 16.25 2.72
C ALA A 24 -23.40 17.75 2.44
N PRO A 25 -23.45 18.62 3.46
CA PRO A 25 -23.38 20.05 3.24
C PRO A 25 -22.07 20.39 2.53
N GLN A 26 -22.14 21.09 1.41
CA GLN A 26 -20.96 21.60 0.72
C GLN A 26 -20.27 22.63 1.61
N LEU A 27 -19.00 22.37 1.94
CA LEU A 27 -18.19 23.22 2.83
C LEU A 27 -17.30 24.18 2.04
N VAL A 28 -16.82 23.75 0.87
CA VAL A 28 -15.95 24.52 -0.02
C VAL A 28 -16.42 24.39 -1.48
N ASP A 29 -16.05 25.35 -2.32
CA ASP A 29 -16.30 25.29 -3.77
C ASP A 29 -15.15 24.59 -4.50
N HIS A 30 -13.94 24.62 -3.94
CA HIS A 30 -12.73 24.08 -4.55
C HIS A 30 -11.95 23.20 -3.58
N VAL A 31 -11.45 22.07 -4.07
CA VAL A 31 -10.40 21.29 -3.40
C VAL A 31 -9.20 21.18 -4.33
N ILE A 32 -8.02 21.50 -3.82
CA ILE A 32 -6.75 21.38 -4.54
C ILE A 32 -5.87 20.40 -3.76
N VAL A 33 -5.51 19.29 -4.41
CA VAL A 33 -4.54 18.32 -3.90
C VAL A 33 -3.19 18.62 -4.54
N LEU A 34 -2.19 18.97 -3.73
CA LEU A 34 -0.81 19.14 -4.15
C LEU A 34 0.00 17.95 -3.63
N GLY A 35 0.42 17.10 -4.56
CA GLY A 35 1.19 15.89 -4.32
C GLY A 35 2.67 16.11 -4.55
N ILE A 36 3.52 15.61 -3.64
CA ILE A 36 4.98 15.65 -3.76
C ILE A 36 5.48 14.21 -3.69
N ASP A 37 5.93 13.69 -4.82
CA ASP A 37 6.31 12.29 -5.01
C ASP A 37 7.56 11.93 -4.19
N GLY A 38 7.54 10.75 -3.56
CA GLY A 38 8.67 10.22 -2.78
C GLY A 38 9.03 10.99 -1.50
N LEU A 39 8.22 11.96 -1.06
CA LEU A 39 8.48 12.76 0.14
C LEU A 39 7.84 12.16 1.41
N GLY A 40 8.48 11.11 1.92
CA GLY A 40 8.10 10.46 3.17
C GLY A 40 8.06 11.40 4.38
N GLY A 41 7.19 11.10 5.35
CA GLY A 41 6.87 12.00 6.46
C GLY A 41 8.07 12.37 7.32
N ALA A 42 8.88 11.39 7.72
CA ALA A 42 10.11 11.62 8.48
C ALA A 42 11.12 12.49 7.72
N LYS A 43 11.22 12.30 6.40
CA LYS A 43 12.13 13.08 5.54
C LYS A 43 11.64 14.52 5.39
N ALA A 44 10.35 14.72 5.19
CA ALA A 44 9.75 16.06 5.21
C ALA A 44 10.04 16.80 6.52
N GLU A 45 9.88 16.15 7.69
CA GLU A 45 10.23 16.75 8.98
C GLU A 45 11.70 17.16 9.07
N GLN A 46 12.60 16.31 8.55
CA GLN A 46 14.03 16.61 8.49
C GLN A 46 14.32 17.85 7.63
N LEU A 47 13.73 17.92 6.42
CA LEU A 47 13.97 19.02 5.46
C LEU A 47 13.41 20.36 5.98
N MET A 48 12.24 20.33 6.63
CA MET A 48 11.68 21.52 7.28
C MET A 48 12.56 21.98 8.45
N SER A 49 12.96 21.05 9.33
CA SER A 49 13.75 21.38 10.53
C SER A 49 15.17 21.85 10.23
N SER A 50 15.74 21.42 9.11
CA SER A 50 17.05 21.87 8.62
C SER A 50 17.00 23.16 7.80
N GLY A 51 15.80 23.70 7.53
CA GLY A 51 15.62 24.93 6.76
C GLY A 51 15.77 24.77 5.24
N VAL A 52 15.78 23.53 4.73
CA VAL A 52 15.81 23.24 3.28
C VAL A 52 14.46 23.55 2.63
N MET A 53 13.36 23.24 3.33
CA MET A 53 11.99 23.48 2.86
C MET A 53 11.23 24.45 3.77
N PRO A 54 11.59 25.75 3.81
CA PRO A 54 10.96 26.73 4.68
C PRO A 54 9.50 27.01 4.34
N ASN A 55 9.08 26.99 3.07
CA ASN A 55 7.68 27.23 2.73
C ASN A 55 6.79 26.08 3.22
N LEU A 56 7.22 24.83 3.05
CA LEU A 56 6.52 23.67 3.61
C LEU A 56 6.45 23.74 5.15
N ALA A 57 7.49 24.25 5.81
CA ALA A 57 7.49 24.47 7.25
C ALA A 57 6.41 25.49 7.69
N ASP A 58 6.31 26.62 6.98
CA ASP A 58 5.29 27.66 7.24
C ASP A 58 3.87 27.15 6.96
N ILE A 59 3.70 26.38 5.89
CA ILE A 59 2.46 25.70 5.53
C ILE A 59 2.06 24.72 6.64
N ARG A 60 2.97 23.86 7.09
CA ARG A 60 2.71 22.91 8.19
C ARG A 60 2.28 23.66 9.45
N ALA A 61 2.98 24.74 9.79
CA ALA A 61 2.68 25.58 10.95
C ALA A 61 1.30 26.24 10.87
N SER A 62 0.69 26.31 9.69
CA SER A 62 -0.65 26.85 9.44
C SER A 62 -1.67 25.79 9.02
N SER A 63 -1.39 24.51 9.29
CA SER A 63 -2.22 23.38 8.84
C SER A 63 -2.71 22.50 9.98
N ILE A 64 -3.68 21.65 9.68
CA ILE A 64 -3.96 20.45 10.46
C ILE A 64 -3.31 19.28 9.72
N TYR A 65 -2.38 18.57 10.34
CA TYR A 65 -1.49 17.65 9.61
C TYR A 65 -1.23 16.31 10.31
N SER A 66 -0.71 15.35 9.56
CA SER A 66 -0.04 14.16 10.07
C SER A 66 1.22 13.92 9.25
N MET A 67 2.33 13.58 9.92
CA MET A 67 3.55 13.10 9.26
C MET A 67 3.61 11.56 9.23
N HIS A 68 2.53 10.92 9.67
CA HIS A 68 2.37 9.47 9.77
C HIS A 68 1.14 9.00 8.99
N CYS A 69 0.83 9.66 7.87
CA CYS A 69 -0.19 9.16 6.95
C CYS A 69 0.29 7.81 6.41
N ARG A 70 -0.53 6.77 6.55
CA ARG A 70 -0.17 5.44 6.09
C ARG A 70 -0.46 5.30 4.59
N GLY A 71 0.60 5.20 3.80
CA GLY A 71 0.56 4.81 2.40
C GLY A 71 0.02 3.40 2.21
N ASP A 72 -0.34 3.11 0.98
CA ASP A 72 -0.83 1.84 0.50
C ASP A 72 0.31 0.92 0.04
N PHE A 73 0.01 -0.38 -0.08
CA PHE A 73 0.99 -1.40 -0.44
C PHE A 73 0.72 -2.01 -1.83
N PRO A 74 1.75 -2.16 -2.70
CA PRO A 74 3.14 -1.75 -2.51
C PRO A 74 3.33 -0.24 -2.48
N THR A 75 4.44 0.23 -1.87
CA THR A 75 4.81 1.66 -1.81
C THR A 75 5.34 2.16 -3.16
N SER A 76 4.62 1.82 -4.23
CA SER A 76 4.83 2.30 -5.60
C SER A 76 3.96 3.52 -5.87
N SER A 77 4.42 4.38 -6.78
CA SER A 77 3.75 5.64 -7.09
C SER A 77 2.38 5.41 -7.71
N ALA A 78 2.23 4.48 -8.65
CA ALA A 78 0.92 4.20 -9.25
C ALA A 78 -0.11 3.71 -8.22
N THR A 79 0.31 2.78 -7.35
CA THR A 79 -0.56 2.28 -6.27
C THR A 79 -1.03 3.40 -5.37
N ASN A 80 -0.10 4.23 -4.89
CA ASN A 80 -0.40 5.24 -3.90
C ASN A 80 -1.13 6.46 -4.48
N TRP A 81 -0.75 6.94 -5.67
CA TRP A 81 -1.49 8.01 -6.34
C TRP A 81 -2.91 7.58 -6.70
N HIS A 82 -3.09 6.34 -7.17
CA HIS A 82 -4.44 5.83 -7.44
C HIS A 82 -5.24 5.67 -6.14
N ALA A 83 -4.63 5.18 -5.05
CA ALA A 83 -5.27 5.11 -3.74
C ALA A 83 -5.73 6.49 -3.23
N ILE A 84 -4.91 7.53 -3.41
CA ILE A 84 -5.22 8.93 -3.09
C ILE A 84 -6.43 9.42 -3.90
N MET A 85 -6.50 9.11 -5.20
CA MET A 85 -7.57 9.53 -6.11
C MET A 85 -8.87 8.74 -5.95
N ALA A 86 -8.78 7.45 -5.67
CA ALA A 86 -9.89 6.49 -5.70
C ALA A 86 -10.39 6.09 -4.32
N GLY A 87 -9.74 6.56 -3.24
CA GLY A 87 -10.18 6.30 -1.88
C GLY A 87 -10.22 4.81 -1.50
N ALA A 88 -9.48 3.98 -2.21
CA ALA A 88 -9.45 2.53 -2.04
C ALA A 88 -8.05 2.01 -2.41
N SER A 89 -7.61 0.98 -1.70
CA SER A 89 -6.27 0.42 -1.83
C SER A 89 -6.12 -0.52 -3.06
N ALA A 90 -4.89 -0.90 -3.40
CA ALA A 90 -4.57 -1.74 -4.56
C ALA A 90 -5.31 -3.08 -4.60
N GLU A 91 -5.60 -3.69 -3.45
CA GLU A 91 -6.39 -4.93 -3.38
C GLU A 91 -7.84 -4.75 -3.83
N MET A 92 -8.33 -3.51 -3.81
CA MET A 92 -9.67 -3.14 -4.24
C MET A 92 -9.68 -2.65 -5.69
N THR A 93 -8.70 -1.81 -6.05
CA THR A 93 -8.65 -1.12 -7.35
C THR A 93 -7.94 -1.91 -8.43
N GLY A 94 -7.05 -2.82 -8.02
CA GLY A 94 -6.17 -3.56 -8.91
C GLY A 94 -4.96 -2.77 -9.42
N VAL A 95 -4.79 -1.50 -9.03
CA VAL A 95 -3.62 -0.68 -9.38
C VAL A 95 -2.49 -0.97 -8.39
N ASP A 96 -1.72 -2.01 -8.68
CA ASP A 96 -0.73 -2.62 -7.78
C ASP A 96 0.73 -2.31 -8.15
N SER A 97 0.99 -1.65 -9.28
CA SER A 97 2.35 -1.31 -9.70
C SER A 97 2.38 -0.18 -10.75
N ASN A 98 3.57 0.39 -10.96
CA ASN A 98 3.82 1.38 -12.02
C ASN A 98 3.65 0.80 -13.45
N ASN A 99 3.58 -0.52 -13.60
CA ASN A 99 3.35 -1.20 -14.87
C ASN A 99 1.86 -1.46 -15.16
N TRP A 100 0.96 -1.01 -14.27
CA TRP A 100 -0.47 -1.27 -14.41
C TRP A 100 -1.04 -0.69 -15.71
N LEU A 101 -1.91 -1.48 -16.36
CA LEU A 101 -2.62 -1.09 -17.57
C LEU A 101 -4.12 -1.30 -17.40
N ALA A 102 -4.92 -0.25 -17.64
CA ALA A 102 -6.38 -0.31 -17.55
C ALA A 102 -7.03 -1.40 -18.43
N THR A 103 -6.39 -1.74 -19.55
CA THR A 103 -6.89 -2.75 -20.50
C THR A 103 -6.47 -4.17 -20.15
N GLN A 104 -5.43 -4.34 -19.32
CA GLN A 104 -4.84 -5.63 -18.96
C GLN A 104 -4.32 -5.57 -17.51
N PRO A 105 -5.20 -5.42 -16.51
CA PRO A 105 -4.75 -5.37 -15.12
C PRO A 105 -4.40 -6.78 -14.63
N ASP A 106 -3.31 -6.89 -13.84
CA ASP A 106 -2.92 -8.15 -13.20
C ASP A 106 -3.94 -8.57 -12.13
N ILE A 107 -4.45 -7.59 -11.39
CA ILE A 107 -5.54 -7.73 -10.43
C ILE A 107 -6.75 -6.96 -10.97
N ALA A 108 -7.86 -7.65 -11.20
CA ALA A 108 -9.09 -6.96 -11.58
C ALA A 108 -9.62 -6.12 -10.42
N ASP A 109 -10.17 -4.94 -10.72
CA ASP A 109 -10.94 -4.17 -9.76
C ASP A 109 -12.06 -5.02 -9.15
N VAL A 110 -12.38 -4.77 -7.87
CA VAL A 110 -13.44 -5.49 -7.14
C VAL A 110 -14.81 -5.42 -7.84
N ASN A 111 -15.06 -4.37 -8.63
CA ASN A 111 -16.30 -4.18 -9.36
C ASN A 111 -16.29 -4.89 -10.74
N GLY A 112 -15.15 -5.46 -11.14
CA GLY A 112 -14.97 -6.27 -12.33
C GLY A 112 -14.05 -5.65 -13.39
N ILE A 113 -13.64 -6.47 -14.35
CA ILE A 113 -12.82 -6.04 -15.50
C ILE A 113 -13.67 -5.06 -16.32
N CYS A 114 -13.22 -3.80 -16.44
CA CYS A 114 -13.93 -2.64 -17.04
C CYS A 114 -14.92 -1.87 -16.15
N HIS A 115 -15.08 -2.24 -14.88
CA HIS A 115 -15.78 -1.44 -13.89
C HIS A 115 -14.76 -1.05 -12.82
N ASN A 116 -14.19 0.13 -12.93
CA ASN A 116 -13.17 0.57 -11.98
C ASN A 116 -13.84 1.29 -10.81
N THR A 117 -13.24 1.14 -9.64
CA THR A 117 -13.49 1.97 -8.48
C THR A 117 -13.34 3.43 -8.91
N PRO A 118 -14.38 4.25 -8.74
CA PRO A 118 -14.36 5.60 -9.30
C PRO A 118 -13.28 6.43 -8.62
N THR A 119 -12.51 7.17 -9.40
CA THR A 119 -11.68 8.26 -8.86
C THR A 119 -12.58 9.42 -8.42
N ILE A 120 -12.05 10.35 -7.63
CA ILE A 120 -12.76 11.59 -7.30
C ILE A 120 -13.12 12.41 -8.54
N PHE A 121 -12.36 12.30 -9.63
CA PHE A 121 -12.71 12.90 -10.92
C PHE A 121 -13.99 12.30 -11.49
N SER A 122 -14.07 10.96 -11.56
CA SER A 122 -15.27 10.24 -11.99
C SER A 122 -16.46 10.55 -11.09
N LEU A 123 -16.22 10.64 -9.78
CA LEU A 123 -17.26 11.00 -8.81
C LEU A 123 -17.82 12.40 -9.07
N LEU A 124 -16.94 13.41 -9.19
CA LEU A 124 -17.31 14.78 -9.48
C LEU A 124 -18.08 14.87 -10.81
N ARG A 125 -17.57 14.23 -11.87
CA ARG A 125 -18.22 14.21 -13.19
C ARG A 125 -19.62 13.62 -13.13
N SER A 126 -19.82 12.56 -12.35
CA SER A 126 -21.11 11.87 -12.23
C SER A 126 -22.17 12.69 -11.49
N GLN A 127 -21.78 13.43 -10.45
CA GLN A 127 -22.70 14.19 -9.59
C GLN A 127 -22.85 15.65 -10.03
N ARG A 128 -21.83 16.22 -10.68
CA ARG A 128 -21.81 17.59 -11.21
C ARG A 128 -21.27 17.61 -12.64
N PRO A 129 -22.09 17.23 -13.65
CA PRO A 129 -21.63 17.12 -15.04
C PRO A 129 -21.13 18.43 -15.68
N ASN A 130 -21.39 19.58 -15.06
CA ASN A 130 -20.92 20.89 -15.52
C ASN A 130 -19.70 21.39 -14.74
N ALA A 131 -19.31 20.71 -13.65
CA ALA A 131 -18.10 21.04 -12.91
C ALA A 131 -16.87 20.71 -13.75
N THR A 132 -15.83 21.53 -13.61
CA THR A 132 -14.54 21.29 -14.24
C THR A 132 -13.55 20.70 -13.23
N SER A 133 -12.62 19.90 -13.73
CA SER A 133 -11.57 19.25 -12.95
C SER A 133 -10.22 19.33 -13.66
N ALA A 134 -9.12 19.35 -12.91
CA ALA A 134 -7.78 19.41 -13.48
C ALA A 134 -6.83 18.39 -12.84
N LEU A 135 -6.01 17.75 -13.67
CA LEU A 135 -4.87 16.93 -13.27
C LEU A 135 -3.62 17.45 -14.00
N VAL A 136 -2.68 17.98 -13.23
CA VAL A 136 -1.35 18.38 -13.71
C VAL A 136 -0.34 17.43 -13.07
N SER A 137 0.63 16.92 -13.84
CA SER A 137 1.58 15.93 -13.32
C SER A 137 2.96 16.07 -13.95
N GLY A 138 3.99 15.90 -13.11
CA GLY A 138 5.38 15.70 -13.52
C GLY A 138 5.70 14.27 -13.96
N TRP A 139 4.76 13.34 -13.84
CA TRP A 139 4.93 11.94 -14.20
C TRP A 139 3.84 11.49 -15.19
N GLU A 140 4.18 11.33 -16.47
CA GLU A 140 3.19 11.08 -17.53
C GLU A 140 2.29 9.86 -17.26
N ALA A 141 2.83 8.81 -16.62
CA ALA A 141 2.07 7.61 -16.31
C ALA A 141 0.89 7.88 -15.34
N LEU A 142 0.96 8.92 -14.50
CA LEU A 142 -0.15 9.31 -13.63
C LEU A 142 -1.41 9.63 -14.44
N LEU A 143 -1.26 10.22 -15.63
CA LEU A 143 -2.38 10.54 -16.52
C LEU A 143 -3.07 9.29 -17.07
N GLY A 144 -2.36 8.16 -17.11
CA GLY A 144 -2.90 6.85 -17.53
C GLY A 144 -3.62 6.12 -16.40
N ILE A 145 -3.10 6.18 -15.18
CA ILE A 145 -3.71 5.52 -14.00
C ILE A 145 -4.89 6.33 -13.41
N ALA A 146 -4.99 7.63 -13.73
CA ALA A 146 -6.17 8.45 -13.44
C ALA A 146 -7.33 8.10 -14.39
N TYR A 147 -7.78 6.84 -14.31
CA TYR A 147 -8.70 6.23 -15.27
C TYR A 147 -10.18 6.37 -14.84
N PRO A 148 -11.11 6.60 -15.80
CA PRO A 148 -10.85 6.93 -17.19
C PRO A 148 -10.47 8.40 -17.36
N LYS A 149 -9.43 8.67 -18.16
CA LYS A 149 -8.94 10.04 -18.44
C LYS A 149 -10.04 10.97 -18.98
N THR A 150 -11.07 10.43 -19.62
CA THR A 150 -12.22 11.18 -20.16
C THR A 150 -13.09 11.85 -19.11
N ASP A 151 -12.97 11.46 -17.83
CA ASP A 151 -13.71 12.08 -16.73
C ASP A 151 -13.02 13.36 -16.22
N ILE A 152 -11.82 13.67 -16.70
CA ILE A 152 -11.02 14.81 -16.28
C ILE A 152 -11.11 15.92 -17.34
N THR A 153 -11.43 17.15 -16.92
CA THR A 153 -11.62 18.26 -17.88
C THR A 153 -10.29 18.76 -18.46
N HIS A 154 -9.28 18.90 -17.61
CA HIS A 154 -7.93 19.33 -17.99
C HIS A 154 -6.91 18.27 -17.54
N THR A 155 -6.11 17.76 -18.47
CA THR A 155 -5.00 16.86 -18.16
C THR A 155 -3.74 17.39 -18.81
N VAL A 156 -2.71 17.65 -18.01
CA VAL A 156 -1.48 18.31 -18.46
C VAL A 156 -0.28 17.62 -17.86
N TYR A 157 0.75 17.42 -18.68
CA TYR A 157 2.05 16.91 -18.27
C TYR A 157 3.10 18.02 -18.45
N HIS A 158 3.92 18.22 -17.43
CA HIS A 158 5.05 19.14 -17.45
C HIS A 158 6.23 18.48 -16.73
N GLU A 159 7.36 18.35 -17.41
CA GLU A 159 8.58 17.74 -16.86
C GLU A 159 9.18 18.55 -15.69
N HIS A 160 8.87 19.84 -15.58
CA HIS A 160 9.43 20.71 -14.57
C HIS A 160 8.36 21.37 -13.70
N VAL A 161 8.64 21.44 -12.40
CA VAL A 161 7.76 21.97 -11.35
C VAL A 161 7.45 23.44 -11.57
N GLU A 162 8.37 24.21 -12.14
CA GLU A 162 8.13 25.60 -12.55
C GLU A 162 6.97 25.70 -13.54
N ASP A 163 6.96 24.87 -14.57
CA ASP A 163 5.91 24.85 -15.59
C ASP A 163 4.59 24.32 -15.01
N SER A 164 4.66 23.30 -14.16
CA SER A 164 3.50 22.82 -13.41
C SER A 164 2.88 23.89 -12.52
N ALA A 165 3.70 24.71 -11.86
CA ALA A 165 3.25 25.82 -11.02
C ALA A 165 2.61 26.93 -11.87
N ASP A 166 3.20 27.28 -13.01
CA ASP A 166 2.63 28.22 -13.97
C ASP A 166 1.27 27.75 -14.47
N GLU A 167 1.16 26.46 -14.82
CA GLU A 167 -0.07 25.87 -15.35
C GLU A 167 -1.19 25.84 -14.30
N ILE A 168 -0.89 25.44 -13.06
CA ILE A 168 -1.88 25.47 -11.97
C ILE A 168 -2.35 26.88 -11.69
N ILE A 169 -1.45 27.87 -11.63
CA ILE A 169 -1.82 29.28 -11.46
C ILE A 169 -2.71 29.75 -12.62
N ARG A 170 -2.40 29.36 -13.85
CA ARG A 170 -3.19 29.68 -15.04
C ARG A 170 -4.60 29.07 -14.99
N ILE A 171 -4.70 27.78 -14.66
CA ILE A 171 -5.97 27.05 -14.55
C ILE A 171 -6.85 27.67 -13.46
N LEU A 172 -6.28 27.95 -12.28
CA LEU A 172 -7.01 28.53 -11.16
C LEU A 172 -7.37 30.00 -11.36
N SER A 173 -6.68 30.71 -12.28
CA SER A 173 -7.01 32.10 -12.64
C SER A 173 -8.15 32.22 -13.65
N ALA A 174 -8.68 31.12 -14.19
CA ALA A 174 -9.76 31.15 -15.16
C ALA A 174 -11.07 31.70 -14.56
N ASP A 175 -11.98 32.20 -15.41
CA ASP A 175 -13.31 32.69 -14.98
C ASP A 175 -14.14 31.60 -14.27
N HIS A 176 -13.88 30.34 -14.60
CA HIS A 176 -14.50 29.16 -14.00
C HIS A 176 -13.42 28.17 -13.55
N PRO A 177 -12.79 28.42 -12.38
CA PRO A 177 -11.74 27.53 -11.89
C PRO A 177 -12.31 26.16 -11.50
N PRO A 178 -11.53 25.08 -11.64
CA PRO A 178 -11.99 23.72 -11.33
C PRO A 178 -12.46 23.53 -9.89
N GLU A 179 -13.53 22.76 -9.69
CA GLU A 179 -13.99 22.36 -8.34
C GLU A 179 -13.03 21.36 -7.69
N PHE A 180 -12.34 20.55 -8.50
CA PHE A 180 -11.29 19.65 -8.05
C PHE A 180 -10.04 19.77 -8.91
N THR A 181 -8.90 20.02 -8.28
CA THR A 181 -7.58 20.06 -8.93
C THR A 181 -6.65 19.12 -8.22
N MET A 182 -5.88 18.34 -8.97
CA MET A 182 -4.75 17.57 -8.46
C MET A 182 -3.49 17.96 -9.22
N LEU A 183 -2.43 18.24 -8.48
CA LEU A 183 -1.07 18.39 -8.97
C LEU A 183 -0.22 17.26 -8.38
N GLN A 184 0.64 16.64 -9.19
CA GLN A 184 1.72 15.77 -8.72
C GLN A 184 3.05 16.33 -9.20
N ILE A 185 4.00 16.48 -8.27
CA ILE A 185 5.36 16.97 -8.48
C ILE A 185 6.30 15.77 -8.37
N ASN A 186 7.14 15.52 -9.38
CA ASN A 186 7.91 14.27 -9.55
C ASN A 186 9.37 14.36 -9.09
N GLU A 187 9.88 15.58 -8.94
CA GLU A 187 11.31 15.86 -8.90
C GLU A 187 12.04 15.25 -7.71
N LEU A 188 11.37 15.14 -6.55
CA LEU A 188 12.01 14.53 -5.37
C LEU A 188 12.09 13.02 -5.50
N ASP A 189 11.14 12.41 -6.23
CA ASP A 189 11.22 11.01 -6.56
C ASP A 189 12.40 10.78 -7.55
N GLU A 190 12.48 11.54 -8.64
CA GLU A 190 13.60 11.43 -9.59
C GLU A 190 14.96 11.68 -8.94
N ALA A 191 15.07 12.72 -8.11
CA ALA A 191 16.31 13.04 -7.40
C ALA A 191 16.70 11.93 -6.42
N GLY A 192 15.73 11.35 -5.72
CA GLY A 192 15.96 10.24 -4.80
C GLY A 192 16.49 9.00 -5.53
N HIS A 193 15.89 8.63 -6.67
CA HIS A 193 16.40 7.52 -7.47
C HIS A 193 17.82 7.73 -7.98
N GLY A 194 18.18 8.95 -8.38
CA GLY A 194 19.52 9.26 -8.89
C GLY A 194 20.59 9.41 -7.80
N HIS A 195 20.23 9.95 -6.64
CA HIS A 195 21.18 10.50 -5.67
C HIS A 195 20.90 10.14 -4.20
N GLY A 196 19.87 9.34 -3.93
CA GLY A 196 19.41 9.05 -2.58
C GLY A 196 19.09 10.33 -1.81
N TYR A 197 19.31 10.33 -0.50
CA TYR A 197 19.11 11.51 0.35
C TYR A 197 20.31 12.48 0.39
N GLY A 198 21.08 12.55 -0.69
CA GLY A 198 22.29 13.39 -0.82
C GLY A 198 22.04 14.88 -1.04
N ASP A 199 23.10 15.60 -1.41
CA ASP A 199 23.07 17.06 -1.60
C ASP A 199 22.19 17.46 -2.79
N GLU A 200 22.18 16.69 -3.86
CA GLU A 200 21.32 16.88 -5.03
C GLU A 200 19.85 16.81 -4.63
N PHE A 201 19.45 15.81 -3.84
CA PHE A 201 18.10 15.71 -3.31
C PHE A 201 17.72 16.95 -2.48
N ASN A 202 18.62 17.45 -1.63
CA ASN A 202 18.34 18.65 -0.84
C ASN A 202 18.23 19.92 -1.71
N LYS A 203 19.02 20.04 -2.79
CA LYS A 203 18.90 21.15 -3.76
C LYS A 203 17.56 21.10 -4.49
N GLU A 204 17.15 19.91 -4.93
CA GLU A 204 15.86 19.67 -5.58
C GLU A 204 14.69 19.95 -4.62
N ALA A 205 14.80 19.52 -3.35
CA ALA A 205 13.85 19.84 -2.30
C ALA A 205 13.68 21.35 -2.10
N ALA A 206 14.78 22.11 -2.07
CA ALA A 206 14.72 23.56 -1.98
C ALA A 206 14.07 24.20 -3.23
N ARG A 207 14.33 23.68 -4.44
CA ARG A 207 13.68 24.17 -5.68
C ARG A 207 12.18 23.91 -5.67
N VAL A 208 11.78 22.69 -5.34
CA VAL A 208 10.37 22.29 -5.23
C VAL A 208 9.64 23.12 -4.16
N ASP A 209 10.27 23.36 -3.01
CA ASP A 209 9.71 24.18 -1.93
C ASP A 209 9.35 25.61 -2.36
N VAL A 210 10.18 26.24 -3.19
CA VAL A 210 9.91 27.58 -3.74
C VAL A 210 8.61 27.56 -4.57
N GLN A 211 8.41 26.53 -5.40
CA GLN A 211 7.20 26.43 -6.22
C GLN A 211 5.96 26.07 -5.40
N ILE A 212 6.09 25.22 -4.38
CA ILE A 212 5.02 24.94 -3.40
C ILE A 212 4.59 26.25 -2.73
N GLY A 213 5.54 27.02 -2.21
CA GLY A 213 5.27 28.32 -1.59
C GLY A 213 4.57 29.28 -2.53
N ARG A 214 5.00 29.34 -3.79
CA ARG A 214 4.39 30.17 -4.84
C ARG A 214 2.93 29.78 -5.14
N MET A 215 2.64 28.50 -5.31
CA MET A 215 1.28 28.01 -5.60
C MET A 215 0.34 28.20 -4.41
N VAL A 216 0.78 27.85 -3.20
CA VAL A 216 -0.04 28.02 -1.99
C VAL A 216 -0.29 29.49 -1.71
N SER A 217 0.73 30.35 -1.84
CA SER A 217 0.58 31.80 -1.70
C SER A 217 -0.38 32.38 -2.73
N PHE A 218 -0.35 31.92 -3.98
CA PHE A 218 -1.30 32.37 -5.00
C PHE A 218 -2.74 32.12 -4.57
N VAL A 219 -3.04 30.91 -4.07
CA VAL A 219 -4.39 30.56 -3.58
C VAL A 219 -4.76 31.40 -2.36
N GLN A 220 -3.89 31.45 -1.34
CA GLN A 220 -4.17 32.15 -0.08
C GLN A 220 -4.33 33.67 -0.24
N ASN A 221 -3.60 34.28 -1.17
CA ASN A 221 -3.70 35.71 -1.47
C ASN A 221 -4.96 36.07 -2.27
N SER A 222 -5.66 35.10 -2.85
CA SER A 222 -6.92 35.35 -3.54
C SER A 222 -8.07 35.57 -2.56
N THR A 223 -8.52 36.82 -2.45
CA THR A 223 -9.61 37.22 -1.54
C THR A 223 -10.95 36.52 -1.80
N VAL A 224 -11.14 35.97 -3.01
CA VAL A 224 -12.36 35.26 -3.43
C VAL A 224 -12.17 33.75 -3.32
N MET A 225 -11.08 33.21 -3.86
CA MET A 225 -10.85 31.76 -3.93
C MET A 225 -10.52 31.17 -2.56
N TRP A 226 -9.64 31.81 -1.78
CA TRP A 226 -9.14 31.23 -0.52
C TRP A 226 -10.27 30.85 0.45
N LYS A 227 -11.27 31.73 0.59
CA LYS A 227 -12.43 31.54 1.48
C LYS A 227 -13.29 30.31 1.16
N LYS A 228 -13.14 29.76 -0.05
CA LYS A 228 -13.94 28.69 -0.62
C LYS A 228 -13.07 27.51 -1.06
N THR A 229 -11.83 27.45 -0.62
CA THR A 229 -10.86 26.44 -1.07
C THR A 229 -10.33 25.65 0.10
N MET A 230 -10.20 24.34 -0.10
CA MET A 230 -9.39 23.46 0.74
C MET A 230 -8.14 23.02 -0.02
N LEU A 231 -6.98 23.21 0.60
CA LEU A 231 -5.71 22.67 0.15
C LEU A 231 -5.42 21.38 0.93
N LEU A 232 -5.11 20.31 0.19
CA LEU A 232 -4.56 19.07 0.73
C LEU A 232 -3.15 18.91 0.17
N ILE A 233 -2.14 18.82 1.02
CA ILE A 233 -0.74 18.60 0.60
C ILE A 233 -0.33 17.22 1.07
N VAL A 234 0.03 16.35 0.14
CA VAL A 234 0.21 14.92 0.37
C VAL A 234 1.47 14.38 -0.29
N ALA A 235 1.91 13.21 0.14
CA ALA A 235 2.88 12.39 -0.58
C ALA A 235 2.35 10.96 -0.70
N ASP A 236 2.77 10.28 -1.75
CA ASP A 236 2.34 8.93 -2.12
C ASP A 236 3.14 7.86 -1.39
N HIS A 237 4.47 7.98 -1.33
CA HIS A 237 5.34 7.12 -0.53
C HIS A 237 6.54 7.88 0.05
N GLY A 238 7.25 7.23 0.96
CA GLY A 238 8.61 7.59 1.32
C GLY A 238 9.63 6.69 0.62
N ARG A 239 10.81 6.56 1.20
CA ARG A 239 11.93 5.82 0.58
C ARG A 239 12.68 5.02 1.63
N GLU A 240 13.50 4.08 1.17
CA GLU A 240 14.47 3.36 1.98
C GLU A 240 15.40 4.33 2.75
N PRO A 241 16.11 3.88 3.81
CA PRO A 241 16.96 4.76 4.61
C PRO A 241 18.03 5.53 3.83
N ASP A 242 18.53 4.98 2.72
CA ASP A 242 19.52 5.63 1.85
C ASP A 242 18.89 6.61 0.83
N GLY A 243 17.57 6.55 0.66
CA GLY A 243 16.77 7.38 -0.23
C GLY A 243 16.69 6.88 -1.67
N TYR A 244 17.36 5.80 -2.05
CA TYR A 244 17.44 5.40 -3.47
C TYR A 244 16.19 4.68 -3.97
N ASN A 245 15.65 3.77 -3.17
CA ASN A 245 14.54 2.92 -3.59
C ASN A 245 13.30 3.12 -2.73
N HIS A 246 12.19 2.58 -3.25
CA HIS A 246 10.92 2.43 -2.57
C HIS A 246 10.18 1.22 -3.18
N GLY A 247 8.99 0.90 -2.68
CA GLY A 247 8.18 -0.25 -3.10
C GLY A 247 8.10 -1.36 -2.04
N GLY A 248 8.87 -1.25 -0.97
CA GLY A 248 8.92 -2.15 0.16
C GLY A 248 7.90 -1.86 1.28
N LEU A 249 8.21 -2.40 2.45
CA LEU A 249 7.36 -2.44 3.65
C LEU A 249 7.97 -1.67 4.83
N THR A 250 9.06 -0.92 4.62
CA THR A 250 9.65 -0.18 5.74
C THR A 250 8.71 0.94 6.18
N THR A 251 8.75 1.29 7.47
CA THR A 251 7.96 2.41 7.98
C THR A 251 8.30 3.73 7.28
N LEU A 252 9.56 3.91 6.86
CA LEU A 252 9.98 5.10 6.12
C LEU A 252 9.33 5.21 4.75
N GLU A 253 9.11 4.08 4.07
CA GLU A 253 8.37 4.05 2.80
C GLU A 253 6.86 4.21 3.00
N LEU A 254 6.32 3.59 4.06
CA LEU A 254 4.88 3.54 4.33
C LEU A 254 4.32 4.81 4.97
N GLU A 255 5.13 5.65 5.61
CA GLU A 255 4.65 6.84 6.31
C GLU A 255 4.95 8.11 5.52
N THR A 256 3.89 8.79 5.10
CA THR A 256 3.94 10.01 4.30
C THR A 256 3.35 11.20 5.04
N MET A 257 3.60 12.39 4.50
CA MET A 257 2.97 13.61 5.00
C MET A 257 1.56 13.79 4.44
N TRP A 258 0.69 14.38 5.25
CA TRP A 258 -0.67 14.75 4.88
C TRP A 258 -1.07 16.01 5.64
N LEU A 259 -1.27 17.12 4.95
CA LEU A 259 -1.58 18.44 5.53
C LEU A 259 -2.88 18.96 4.93
N ALA A 260 -3.73 19.56 5.76
CA ALA A 260 -4.95 20.24 5.33
C ALA A 260 -4.95 21.71 5.76
N LEU A 261 -5.24 22.60 4.81
CA LEU A 261 -5.38 24.04 5.04
C LEU A 261 -6.66 24.56 4.40
N SER A 262 -7.47 25.30 5.15
CA SER A 262 -8.62 26.03 4.61
C SER A 262 -9.17 26.99 5.67
N PRO A 263 -9.69 28.18 5.30
CA PRO A 263 -10.38 29.06 6.23
C PRO A 263 -11.57 28.40 6.94
N VAL A 264 -12.18 27.38 6.32
CA VAL A 264 -13.31 26.67 6.93
C VAL A 264 -12.87 25.85 8.16
N LEU A 265 -11.60 25.41 8.20
CA LEU A 265 -11.04 24.72 9.35
C LEU A 265 -10.88 25.67 10.53
N ASP A 266 -10.45 26.90 10.29
CA ASP A 266 -10.28 27.92 11.33
C ASP A 266 -11.60 28.23 12.05
N THR A 267 -12.71 28.24 11.31
CA THR A 267 -14.05 28.45 11.86
C THR A 267 -14.62 27.25 12.61
N ALA A 268 -14.17 26.03 12.30
CA ALA A 268 -14.69 24.81 12.88
C ALA A 268 -14.16 24.52 14.29
N HIS A 269 -13.02 25.12 14.68
CA HIS A 269 -12.29 24.69 15.88
C HIS A 269 -12.49 25.57 17.13
N GLU A 270 -13.10 26.76 17.07
CA GLU A 270 -13.31 27.73 18.20
C GLU A 270 -12.09 28.01 19.14
N LEU A 271 -10.96 27.34 18.92
CA LEU A 271 -9.74 27.31 19.70
C LEU A 271 -8.57 27.51 18.73
N THR A 272 -7.78 28.54 18.99
CA THR A 272 -6.55 29.01 18.34
C THR A 272 -5.43 27.94 18.21
N PRO A 273 -4.42 28.12 17.32
CA PRO A 273 -4.45 28.42 15.89
C PRO A 273 -4.24 27.14 15.03
N VAL A 274 -4.48 27.25 13.72
CA VAL A 274 -3.99 26.32 12.68
C VAL A 274 -2.49 26.06 12.91
N GLY A 275 -2.06 24.79 12.87
CA GLY A 275 -0.70 24.35 13.26
C GLY A 275 -0.64 23.12 14.16
N ARG A 276 -1.63 22.21 14.12
CA ARG A 276 -1.73 21.05 15.03
C ARG A 276 -1.66 19.72 14.30
N SER A 277 -1.14 18.70 15.00
CA SER A 277 -1.22 17.32 14.52
C SER A 277 -2.65 16.78 14.64
N LEU A 278 -3.01 15.90 13.70
CA LEU A 278 -4.18 15.03 13.76
C LEU A 278 -3.94 13.97 14.83
N VAL A 279 -5.00 13.63 15.56
CA VAL A 279 -4.99 12.53 16.53
C VAL A 279 -5.54 11.26 15.90
N THR A 280 -6.44 11.41 14.94
CA THR A 280 -6.99 10.33 14.12
C THR A 280 -5.86 9.72 13.27
N PRO A 281 -5.67 8.39 13.28
CA PRO A 281 -4.82 7.71 12.30
C PRO A 281 -5.37 7.91 10.89
N ILE A 282 -4.51 8.24 9.94
CA ILE A 282 -4.89 8.56 8.55
C ILE A 282 -4.16 7.64 7.60
N ARG A 283 -4.82 7.30 6.50
CA ARG A 283 -4.25 6.57 5.37
C ARG A 283 -4.36 7.40 4.10
N SER A 284 -3.52 7.12 3.11
CA SER A 284 -3.55 7.78 1.79
C SER A 284 -4.94 7.71 1.15
N VAL A 285 -5.62 6.56 1.29
CA VAL A 285 -7.01 6.32 0.84
C VAL A 285 -8.06 7.23 1.48
N ASP A 286 -7.76 7.90 2.60
CA ASP A 286 -8.70 8.81 3.26
C ASP A 286 -8.76 10.19 2.56
N THR A 287 -7.87 10.46 1.59
CA THR A 287 -7.76 11.74 0.86
C THR A 287 -8.98 12.03 -0.02
N ALA A 288 -9.30 11.16 -0.99
CA ALA A 288 -10.47 11.35 -1.85
C ALA A 288 -11.80 11.45 -1.07
N PRO A 289 -12.10 10.59 -0.07
CA PRO A 289 -13.26 10.75 0.81
C PRO A 289 -13.30 12.11 1.52
N THR A 290 -12.16 12.62 1.98
CA THR A 290 -12.07 13.93 2.65
C THR A 290 -12.39 15.07 1.68
N ALA A 291 -11.81 15.03 0.47
CA ALA A 291 -12.09 16.00 -0.58
C ALA A 291 -13.57 15.95 -1.02
N ALA A 292 -14.13 14.76 -1.25
CA ALA A 292 -15.54 14.57 -1.59
C ALA A 292 -16.46 15.11 -0.50
N TYR A 293 -16.15 14.85 0.77
CA TYR A 293 -16.91 15.39 1.90
C TYR A 293 -16.88 16.92 1.93
N ALA A 294 -15.71 17.54 1.73
CA ALA A 294 -15.57 18.99 1.69
C ALA A 294 -16.37 19.62 0.54
N LEU A 295 -16.40 18.96 -0.63
CA LEU A 295 -17.19 19.37 -1.78
C LEU A 295 -18.69 19.08 -1.63
N GLY A 296 -19.13 18.32 -0.63
CA GLY A 296 -20.53 17.89 -0.49
C GLY A 296 -20.97 16.85 -1.52
N LEU A 297 -20.04 16.01 -1.99
CA LEU A 297 -20.32 14.88 -2.88
C LEU A 297 -20.74 13.65 -2.06
N GLU A 298 -21.64 12.84 -2.62
CA GLU A 298 -22.02 11.55 -2.05
C GLU A 298 -20.88 10.54 -2.24
N ILE A 299 -20.32 10.00 -1.16
CA ILE A 299 -19.18 9.08 -1.21
C ILE A 299 -19.65 7.69 -1.66
N PRO A 300 -19.04 7.09 -2.70
CA PRO A 300 -19.43 5.78 -3.21
C PRO A 300 -19.01 4.65 -2.24
N ILE A 301 -19.79 3.57 -2.21
CA ILE A 301 -19.56 2.42 -1.31
C ILE A 301 -18.27 1.64 -1.62
N GLN A 302 -17.75 1.81 -2.84
CA GLN A 302 -16.49 1.21 -3.30
C GLN A 302 -15.29 1.78 -2.54
N TRP A 303 -15.36 3.02 -2.05
CA TRP A 303 -14.27 3.64 -1.31
C TRP A 303 -14.15 3.01 0.08
N ARG A 304 -12.91 2.69 0.47
CA ARG A 304 -12.57 2.12 1.79
C ARG A 304 -11.97 3.15 2.74
N GLY A 305 -11.54 4.28 2.21
CA GLY A 305 -11.18 5.43 3.00
C GLY A 305 -12.40 6.09 3.65
N HIS A 306 -12.12 6.93 4.64
CA HIS A 306 -13.15 7.69 5.34
C HIS A 306 -12.77 9.17 5.37
N PRO A 307 -13.75 10.10 5.32
CA PRO A 307 -13.45 11.51 5.52
C PRO A 307 -12.77 11.71 6.88
N VAL A 308 -11.68 12.47 6.90
CA VAL A 308 -10.97 12.85 8.13
C VAL A 308 -11.84 13.88 8.89
N ARG A 309 -12.86 13.39 9.60
CA ARG A 309 -13.89 14.22 10.24
C ARG A 309 -13.36 15.13 11.33
N GLU A 310 -12.20 14.81 11.90
CA GLU A 310 -11.48 15.67 12.84
C GLU A 310 -11.13 17.05 12.24
N LEU A 311 -11.07 17.18 10.92
CA LEU A 311 -10.91 18.47 10.26
C LEU A 311 -12.11 19.39 10.46
N PHE A 312 -13.32 18.83 10.41
CA PHE A 312 -14.57 19.59 10.25
C PHE A 312 -15.36 19.74 11.55
N ASN A 313 -14.95 19.08 12.63
CA ASN A 313 -15.65 19.10 13.90
C ASN A 313 -14.63 19.22 15.05
N SER A 314 -14.92 20.11 16.00
CA SER A 314 -14.15 20.30 17.24
C SER A 314 -14.35 19.15 18.24
N SER A 315 -15.38 18.32 18.05
CA SER A 315 -15.59 17.11 18.85
C SER A 315 -14.47 16.12 18.53
N SER A 316 -13.51 15.98 19.44
CA SER A 316 -12.47 14.97 19.35
C SER A 316 -13.11 13.61 19.15
N PHE A 317 -12.94 13.03 17.96
CA PHE A 317 -13.13 11.60 17.76
C PHE A 317 -11.96 10.91 18.46
N GLY A 318 -11.96 10.94 19.79
CA GLY A 318 -11.06 10.12 20.57
C GLY A 318 -11.22 8.69 20.07
N LEU A 319 -10.10 7.97 19.94
CA LEU A 319 -10.12 6.54 19.70
C LEU A 319 -11.03 5.92 20.78
N ASN A 320 -12.29 5.65 20.43
CA ASN A 320 -13.28 5.11 21.37
C ASN A 320 -12.83 3.73 21.87
N TYR A 321 -11.93 3.10 21.11
CA TYR A 321 -11.18 1.94 21.55
C TYR A 321 -9.97 2.38 22.37
N LYS A 322 -10.09 2.27 23.69
CA LYS A 322 -8.92 2.25 24.57
C LYS A 322 -8.23 0.91 24.35
N TRP A 323 -7.03 0.93 23.79
CA TRP A 323 -6.19 -0.25 23.76
C TRP A 323 -6.08 -0.78 25.20
N PRO A 324 -6.17 -2.11 25.43
CA PRO A 324 -5.77 -2.66 26.71
C PRO A 324 -4.37 -2.14 27.07
N PRO A 325 -4.01 -2.02 28.36
CA PRO A 325 -2.64 -1.67 28.74
C PRO A 325 -1.62 -2.47 27.92
N ASN A 326 -0.47 -1.85 27.59
CA ASN A 326 0.60 -2.48 26.79
C ASN A 326 1.27 -3.70 27.47
N ASP A 327 0.76 -4.15 28.61
CA ASP A 327 1.23 -5.33 29.34
C ASP A 327 1.16 -6.63 28.51
N ARG A 328 0.41 -6.64 27.41
CA ARG A 328 0.37 -7.75 26.44
C ARG A 328 1.49 -7.72 25.40
N CYS A 329 2.11 -6.57 25.12
CA CYS A 329 3.21 -6.45 24.16
C CYS A 329 4.55 -6.85 24.81
N ASP A 330 4.73 -6.51 26.10
CA ASP A 330 5.92 -6.93 26.87
C ASP A 330 5.97 -8.44 27.09
N ALA A 331 4.80 -9.11 27.09
CA ALA A 331 4.71 -10.56 27.24
C ALA A 331 5.18 -11.37 26.00
N GLN A 332 5.42 -10.73 24.85
CA GLN A 332 5.80 -11.43 23.61
C GLN A 332 7.22 -11.18 23.11
N LEU A 333 7.94 -10.17 23.63
CA LEU A 333 9.30 -9.86 23.15
C LEU A 333 10.44 -10.33 24.09
N SER A 334 10.12 -10.89 25.26
CA SER A 334 11.13 -11.60 26.10
C SER A 334 11.32 -13.07 25.70
N GLY A 335 10.50 -13.59 24.79
CA GLY A 335 10.67 -14.91 24.22
C GLY A 335 11.59 -14.85 23.01
N VAL A 336 12.90 -14.99 23.20
CA VAL A 336 13.76 -15.49 22.12
C VAL A 336 13.23 -16.88 21.76
N VAL A 337 12.36 -16.96 20.76
CA VAL A 337 12.05 -18.23 20.10
C VAL A 337 13.27 -18.54 19.24
N LEU A 338 14.23 -19.24 19.84
CA LEU A 338 15.24 -19.97 19.08
C LEU A 338 14.48 -21.00 18.25
N TYR A 339 14.28 -20.72 16.96
CA TYR A 339 14.06 -21.78 15.98
C TYR A 339 15.34 -22.60 15.89
N THR A 340 15.52 -23.51 16.84
CA THR A 340 16.30 -24.70 16.53
C THR A 340 15.46 -25.52 15.57
N HIS A 341 16.03 -25.97 14.45
CA HIS A 341 15.41 -26.96 13.56
C HIS A 341 15.24 -28.28 14.31
N GLN A 342 14.23 -28.33 15.17
CA GLN A 342 13.74 -29.51 15.86
C GLN A 342 12.21 -29.43 15.79
N PRO A 343 11.51 -30.49 15.33
CA PRO A 343 10.05 -30.45 15.19
C PRO A 343 9.41 -30.30 16.57
N SER A 344 8.83 -29.13 16.83
CA SER A 344 8.18 -28.81 18.11
C SER A 344 6.87 -29.59 18.26
N TYR A 345 6.84 -30.48 19.24
CA TYR A 345 5.60 -31.01 19.81
C TYR A 345 5.04 -29.99 20.81
N VAL A 346 3.77 -29.60 20.66
CA VAL A 346 3.07 -28.71 21.58
C VAL A 346 2.76 -29.46 22.89
N LEU A 347 3.26 -28.96 24.02
CA LEU A 347 2.95 -29.44 25.37
C LEU A 347 1.93 -28.50 26.02
N GLY A 348 0.68 -28.96 26.13
CA GLY A 348 -0.31 -28.40 27.06
C GLY A 348 -0.25 -29.14 28.39
N LEU A 349 -0.06 -28.41 29.49
CA LEU A 349 -0.10 -28.95 30.86
C LEU A 349 -1.54 -29.24 31.28
N TRP A 350 -1.84 -30.49 31.68
CA TRP A 350 -2.77 -30.80 32.78
C TRP A 350 -2.59 -32.25 33.28
N ASN A 351 -2.45 -32.39 34.61
CA ASN A 351 -2.45 -33.60 35.44
C ASN A 351 -1.54 -34.78 35.04
N GLY A 352 -0.41 -34.85 35.75
CA GLY A 352 0.66 -35.83 35.61
C GLY A 352 0.24 -37.28 35.35
N VAL A 353 0.74 -37.83 34.24
CA VAL A 353 1.53 -39.06 34.08
C VAL A 353 2.03 -39.02 32.63
N ILE A 354 3.35 -38.95 32.40
CA ILE A 354 3.93 -38.99 31.05
C ILE A 354 4.31 -40.45 30.74
N LEU A 355 3.60 -41.06 29.79
CA LEU A 355 4.09 -42.18 29.00
C LEU A 355 4.54 -41.60 27.65
N THR A 356 5.86 -41.59 27.41
CA THR A 356 6.42 -41.19 26.12
C THR A 356 6.26 -42.35 25.12
N PHE A 357 5.38 -42.19 24.14
CA PHE A 357 5.43 -42.99 22.91
C PHE A 357 5.93 -42.10 21.78
N SER A 358 7.19 -42.30 21.36
CA SER A 358 7.70 -41.69 20.14
C SER A 358 7.11 -42.41 18.93
N VAL A 359 6.72 -41.67 17.89
CA VAL A 359 6.32 -42.23 16.58
C VAL A 359 7.47 -43.05 15.98
N LEU A 360 8.73 -42.70 16.29
CA LEU A 360 9.91 -43.52 15.99
C LEU A 360 9.92 -44.85 16.74
N GLY A 361 9.51 -44.86 18.01
CA GLY A 361 9.35 -46.06 18.82
C GLY A 361 8.24 -46.96 18.29
N LEU A 362 7.15 -46.40 17.79
CA LEU A 362 6.05 -47.15 17.18
C LEU A 362 6.46 -47.80 15.84
N VAL A 363 7.27 -47.11 15.03
CA VAL A 363 7.85 -47.66 13.78
C VAL A 363 8.89 -48.76 14.08
N VAL A 364 9.75 -48.57 15.08
CA VAL A 364 10.72 -49.61 15.50
C VAL A 364 10.03 -50.81 16.14
N PHE A 365 8.97 -50.59 16.94
CA PHE A 365 8.17 -51.67 17.54
C PHE A 365 7.37 -52.42 16.47
N PHE A 366 6.81 -51.74 15.46
CA PHE A 366 6.16 -52.38 14.31
C PHE A 366 7.15 -53.16 13.44
N MET A 367 8.33 -52.62 13.18
CA MET A 367 9.38 -53.32 12.41
C MET A 367 9.91 -54.54 13.16
N HIS A 368 10.02 -54.49 14.49
CA HIS A 368 10.40 -55.64 15.31
C HIS A 368 9.26 -56.68 15.38
N ALA A 369 8.00 -56.26 15.48
CA ALA A 369 6.83 -57.13 15.44
C ALA A 369 6.67 -57.82 14.07
N ILE A 370 6.93 -57.12 12.96
CA ILE A 370 6.90 -57.68 11.60
C ILE A 370 8.04 -58.69 11.39
N SER A 371 9.23 -58.44 11.97
CA SER A 371 10.36 -59.38 11.92
C SER A 371 10.09 -60.67 12.72
N LEU A 372 9.32 -60.59 13.81
CA LEU A 372 8.87 -61.75 14.60
C LEU A 372 7.72 -62.53 13.92
N MET A 373 7.00 -61.95 12.96
CA MET A 373 5.88 -62.60 12.26
C MET A 373 6.29 -63.39 11.00
N GLY A 374 7.59 -63.62 10.76
CA GLY A 374 8.03 -64.67 9.85
C GLY A 374 7.72 -64.49 8.36
N PHE A 375 7.43 -63.27 7.89
CA PHE A 375 7.24 -63.00 6.47
C PHE A 375 8.59 -63.02 5.72
N ARG A 376 8.93 -64.18 5.15
CA ARG A 376 10.05 -64.32 4.22
C ARG A 376 9.66 -63.79 2.84
N ARG A 377 10.46 -62.81 2.37
CA ARG A 377 10.65 -62.30 0.98
C ARG A 377 9.78 -61.12 0.54
N LEU A 378 10.39 -59.93 0.53
CA LEU A 378 10.16 -58.89 -0.47
C LEU A 378 11.52 -58.40 -1.00
N PRO A 379 11.65 -58.05 -2.30
CA PRO A 379 12.93 -57.78 -2.95
C PRO A 379 13.53 -56.41 -2.54
N TYR A 380 14.86 -56.39 -2.52
CA TYR A 380 15.74 -55.24 -2.29
C TYR A 380 15.31 -53.97 -3.05
N ILE A 381 15.08 -52.87 -2.33
CA ILE A 381 15.13 -51.50 -2.90
C ILE A 381 16.55 -50.97 -2.70
N ARG A 382 17.24 -50.70 -3.80
CA ARG A 382 18.56 -50.05 -3.83
C ARG A 382 18.33 -48.53 -3.96
N ILE A 383 18.59 -47.77 -2.90
CA ILE A 383 18.65 -46.31 -2.99
C ILE A 383 20.08 -45.96 -3.43
N GLY A 384 20.25 -45.60 -4.70
CA GLY A 384 21.50 -45.05 -5.22
C GLY A 384 21.48 -43.53 -5.10
N TYR A 385 22.48 -42.96 -4.42
CA TYR A 385 22.79 -41.53 -4.50
C TYR A 385 23.46 -41.27 -5.85
N HIS A 386 22.85 -40.43 -6.70
CA HIS A 386 23.53 -39.88 -7.86
C HIS A 386 24.02 -38.48 -7.55
N THR A 387 25.34 -38.33 -7.42
CA THR A 387 26.06 -37.06 -7.35
C THR A 387 26.17 -36.48 -8.76
N GLY A 388 25.29 -35.53 -9.09
CA GLY A 388 25.42 -34.64 -10.24
C GLY A 388 26.13 -33.36 -9.83
N ARG A 389 27.27 -33.09 -10.46
CA ARG A 389 28.12 -31.91 -10.26
C ARG A 389 27.55 -30.76 -11.11
N VAL A 390 27.17 -29.65 -10.50
CA VAL A 390 26.95 -28.37 -11.18
C VAL A 390 28.00 -27.42 -10.63
N ASP A 391 28.93 -27.02 -11.50
CA ASP A 391 29.88 -25.94 -11.24
C ASP A 391 29.15 -24.60 -11.43
N THR A 392 29.01 -23.84 -10.35
CA THR A 392 28.88 -22.38 -10.41
C THR A 392 29.79 -21.78 -9.36
N LYS A 393 30.88 -21.15 -9.82
CA LYS A 393 31.67 -20.19 -9.06
C LYS A 393 30.81 -18.96 -8.76
N GLY A 394 30.93 -18.40 -7.55
CA GLY A 394 30.61 -17.00 -7.26
C GLY A 394 29.60 -16.74 -6.13
N GLU A 395 30.12 -16.65 -4.91
CA GLU A 395 29.83 -15.65 -3.87
C GLU A 395 28.43 -15.59 -3.19
N ASP A 396 28.41 -16.20 -1.99
CA ASP A 396 28.09 -15.60 -0.68
C ASP A 396 26.71 -14.98 -0.44
N GLY A 397 25.79 -15.81 0.08
CA GLY A 397 24.51 -15.38 0.67
C GLY A 397 24.23 -16.09 2.00
N SER A 398 24.96 -15.72 3.06
CA SER A 398 24.62 -16.08 4.44
C SER A 398 24.28 -14.83 5.23
N PHE A 399 22.99 -14.48 5.33
CA PHE A 399 22.54 -13.47 6.29
C PHE A 399 22.11 -14.17 7.58
N ALA A 400 23.07 -14.32 8.50
CA ALA A 400 22.79 -14.62 9.88
C ALA A 400 22.53 -13.30 10.62
N MET A 401 21.30 -13.12 11.12
CA MET A 401 21.00 -12.06 12.09
C MET A 401 21.86 -12.27 13.34
N ARG A 402 22.78 -11.33 13.60
CA ARG A 402 23.52 -11.24 14.84
C ARG A 402 23.04 -10.00 15.61
N LEU A 403 22.23 -10.25 16.64
CA LEU A 403 22.04 -9.33 17.76
C LEU A 403 23.38 -9.19 18.47
N LEU A 404 23.94 -7.98 18.50
CA LEU A 404 24.99 -7.61 19.45
C LEU A 404 24.62 -6.29 20.11
N SER A 405 24.26 -6.41 21.38
CA SER A 405 24.30 -5.38 22.39
C SER A 405 25.76 -5.07 22.76
N GLU A 406 26.01 -3.78 23.05
CA GLU A 406 27.07 -3.21 23.89
C GLU A 406 28.53 -3.09 23.36
N SER A 407 28.92 -1.81 23.26
CA SER A 407 30.18 -1.18 23.68
C SER A 407 31.52 -1.91 23.53
N ALA A 408 32.42 -1.35 22.72
CA ALA A 408 33.74 -0.86 23.14
C ALA A 408 34.53 -0.34 21.93
N ASP A 409 35.23 0.78 22.14
CA ASP A 409 36.37 1.26 21.34
C ASP A 409 37.28 0.11 20.88
N LEU A 410 37.84 0.22 19.67
CA LEU A 410 39.25 -0.06 19.39
C LEU A 410 39.66 0.49 18.01
N ASN A 411 40.64 1.39 18.05
CA ASN A 411 41.40 1.94 16.92
C ASN A 411 42.27 0.89 16.20
N ALA A 412 42.61 1.23 14.95
CA ALA A 412 43.66 0.66 14.09
C ALA A 412 43.33 -0.73 13.52
N VAL A 413 43.48 -0.98 12.22
CA VAL A 413 44.68 -0.82 11.38
C VAL A 413 44.24 -0.66 9.93
N GLY A 414 44.80 0.31 9.22
CA GLY A 414 44.70 0.41 7.77
C GLY A 414 45.84 -0.35 7.10
N GLU A 415 45.58 -0.87 5.90
CA GLU A 415 46.59 -1.09 4.87
C GLU A 415 45.92 -1.27 3.50
N ASN A 416 46.61 -0.77 2.48
CA ASN A 416 46.18 -0.40 1.14
C ASN A 416 45.82 -1.59 0.23
N LEU A 417 44.94 -1.34 -0.74
CA LEU A 417 44.82 -2.11 -1.99
C LEU A 417 44.55 -1.13 -3.14
N ASP A 418 45.65 -0.66 -3.74
CA ASP A 418 45.69 -0.13 -5.10
C ASP A 418 46.31 -1.22 -6.01
N ASP A 419 46.04 -1.10 -7.31
CA ASP A 419 46.56 -1.85 -8.47
C ASP A 419 45.77 -3.08 -8.92
N ALA A 420 44.89 -2.89 -9.92
CA ALA A 420 45.07 -3.45 -11.26
C ALA A 420 43.80 -3.30 -12.14
N LEU A 421 43.76 -2.25 -12.96
CA LEU A 421 42.95 -2.20 -14.19
C LEU A 421 43.78 -1.54 -15.30
N GLY A 422 43.82 -2.20 -16.46
CA GLY A 422 44.26 -1.61 -17.73
C GLY A 422 45.25 -2.50 -18.49
N GLU A 423 44.78 -3.19 -19.53
CA GLU A 423 45.05 -2.82 -20.93
C GLU A 423 44.36 -3.80 -21.92
N GLU A 424 44.11 -3.24 -23.10
CA GLU A 424 43.23 -3.64 -24.21
C GLU A 424 43.71 -4.83 -25.06
N MET A 425 42.83 -5.43 -25.86
CA MET A 425 42.89 -5.33 -27.35
C MET A 425 41.80 -6.14 -28.08
N ASP A 426 41.44 -5.57 -29.24
CA ASP A 426 40.48 -5.93 -30.30
C ASP A 426 40.44 -7.39 -30.82
N ASP A 427 39.27 -7.79 -31.35
CA ASP A 427 39.15 -8.19 -32.76
C ASP A 427 37.70 -8.20 -33.27
N ASN A 428 37.53 -7.66 -34.47
CA ASN A 428 36.32 -7.59 -35.30
C ASN A 428 36.16 -8.86 -36.17
N GLU A 429 34.94 -9.35 -36.41
CA GLU A 429 34.46 -9.70 -37.77
C GLU A 429 32.97 -10.10 -37.84
N HIS A 430 32.38 -9.80 -39.01
CA HIS A 430 30.98 -9.93 -39.42
C HIS A 430 30.46 -11.38 -39.56
N SER A 431 29.16 -11.60 -39.36
CA SER A 431 28.31 -12.26 -40.39
C SER A 431 26.80 -12.14 -40.11
N THR A 432 26.05 -11.94 -41.19
CA THR A 432 24.59 -11.90 -41.29
C THR A 432 24.02 -13.32 -41.46
N GLY A 433 22.81 -13.58 -40.93
CA GLY A 433 22.09 -14.83 -41.19
C GLY A 433 20.70 -14.90 -40.54
N THR A 434 19.67 -14.75 -41.36
CA THR A 434 18.26 -15.05 -41.08
C THR A 434 17.99 -16.56 -41.17
N ALA A 435 17.19 -17.15 -40.25
CA ALA A 435 16.22 -18.23 -40.53
C ALA A 435 15.44 -18.72 -39.28
N SER A 436 14.12 -18.56 -39.36
CA SER A 436 12.98 -19.38 -38.90
C SER A 436 13.13 -20.63 -38.00
N GLN A 437 12.18 -20.70 -37.04
CA GLN A 437 11.37 -21.85 -36.57
C GLN A 437 12.03 -23.06 -35.89
N SER A 438 11.65 -23.28 -34.61
CA SER A 438 11.00 -24.55 -34.19
C SER A 438 10.37 -24.44 -32.80
N SER A 439 9.05 -24.64 -32.75
CA SER A 439 8.25 -24.98 -31.58
C SER A 439 8.53 -26.42 -31.13
N ASP A 440 8.94 -26.63 -29.88
CA ASP A 440 8.65 -27.84 -29.08
C ASP A 440 9.41 -27.77 -27.74
N GLY A 441 8.75 -27.33 -26.66
CA GLY A 441 9.40 -27.21 -25.35
C GLY A 441 8.50 -27.25 -24.10
N GLN A 442 7.17 -27.15 -24.22
CA GLN A 442 6.28 -26.96 -23.05
C GLN A 442 5.30 -28.10 -22.77
N ALA A 443 5.60 -29.35 -23.15
CA ALA A 443 4.68 -30.49 -22.94
C ALA A 443 5.18 -31.61 -22.00
N ARG A 444 6.25 -31.42 -21.21
CA ARG A 444 6.81 -32.50 -20.36
C ARG A 444 6.79 -32.30 -18.84
N THR A 445 6.34 -31.16 -18.31
CA THR A 445 6.30 -30.91 -16.86
C THR A 445 4.96 -31.22 -16.18
N CYS A 446 3.90 -31.55 -16.92
CA CYS A 446 2.58 -31.81 -16.34
C CYS A 446 2.33 -33.29 -15.97
N CYS A 447 3.15 -34.24 -16.44
CA CYS A 447 2.94 -35.68 -16.19
C CYS A 447 3.66 -36.25 -14.96
N SER A 448 4.62 -35.54 -14.35
CA SER A 448 5.28 -36.00 -13.11
C SER A 448 4.44 -35.71 -11.86
N ALA A 449 3.83 -34.52 -11.79
CA ALA A 449 3.02 -34.10 -10.64
C ALA A 449 1.78 -34.99 -10.39
N PHE A 450 1.17 -35.53 -11.44
CA PHE A 450 0.01 -36.43 -11.30
C PHE A 450 0.37 -37.85 -10.85
N ARG A 451 1.63 -38.25 -10.92
CA ARG A 451 2.11 -39.57 -10.48
C ARG A 451 2.40 -39.58 -8.98
N ASP A 452 2.88 -38.47 -8.44
CA ASP A 452 3.21 -38.32 -7.03
C ASP A 452 1.94 -38.20 -6.16
N ILE A 453 0.89 -37.52 -6.62
CA ILE A 453 -0.38 -37.40 -5.88
C ILE A 453 -1.07 -38.77 -5.67
N ARG A 454 -0.98 -39.69 -6.63
CA ARG A 454 -1.54 -41.06 -6.48
C ARG A 454 -0.76 -41.89 -5.47
N PHE A 455 0.56 -41.71 -5.40
CA PHE A 455 1.40 -42.44 -4.46
C PHE A 455 1.12 -42.05 -2.99
N TYR A 456 0.91 -40.74 -2.73
CA TYR A 456 0.58 -40.27 -1.38
C TYR A 456 -0.82 -40.66 -0.93
N THR A 457 -1.80 -40.67 -1.84
CA THR A 457 -3.19 -41.08 -1.54
C THR A 457 -3.30 -42.57 -1.27
N ASP A 458 -2.57 -43.41 -2.01
CA ASP A 458 -2.53 -44.86 -1.77
C ASP A 458 -1.82 -45.23 -0.46
N CYS A 459 -0.75 -44.50 -0.09
CA CYS A 459 -0.05 -44.70 1.19
C CYS A 459 -0.90 -44.26 2.40
N LEU A 460 -1.66 -43.17 2.26
CA LEU A 460 -2.57 -42.69 3.31
C LEU A 460 -3.75 -43.66 3.51
N PHE A 461 -4.29 -44.22 2.42
CA PHE A 461 -5.35 -45.22 2.47
C PHE A 461 -4.89 -46.51 3.16
N LEU A 462 -3.68 -46.98 2.85
CA LEU A 462 -3.10 -48.16 3.50
C LEU A 462 -2.87 -47.93 5.01
N LEU A 463 -2.41 -46.74 5.40
CA LEU A 463 -2.22 -46.35 6.80
C LEU A 463 -3.55 -46.32 7.58
N LEU A 464 -4.61 -45.79 6.97
CA LEU A 464 -5.96 -45.73 7.56
C LEU A 464 -6.60 -47.12 7.69
N CYS A 465 -6.32 -48.04 6.75
CA CYS A 465 -6.73 -49.44 6.85
C CYS A 465 -5.97 -50.20 7.95
N ILE A 466 -4.67 -49.94 8.13
CA ILE A 466 -3.85 -50.57 9.17
C ILE A 466 -4.24 -50.09 10.59
N LEU A 467 -4.69 -48.85 10.72
CA LEU A 467 -5.13 -48.28 12.00
C LEU A 467 -6.59 -48.62 12.37
N GLY A 468 -7.28 -49.45 11.58
CA GLY A 468 -8.67 -49.87 11.86
C GLY A 468 -9.71 -48.75 11.78
N LEU A 469 -9.35 -47.60 11.18
CA LEU A 469 -10.20 -46.42 11.05
C LEU A 469 -10.96 -46.36 9.71
N ALA A 470 -10.90 -47.42 8.90
CA ALA A 470 -11.55 -47.51 7.58
C ALA A 470 -13.08 -47.72 7.63
N VAL A 471 -13.74 -47.37 8.73
CA VAL A 471 -15.20 -47.31 8.80
C VAL A 471 -15.58 -45.88 9.18
N VAL A 472 -15.67 -45.04 8.16
CA VAL A 472 -16.47 -43.79 8.00
C VAL A 472 -15.69 -42.92 7.01
N VAL A 473 -15.82 -43.20 5.71
CA VAL A 473 -16.07 -42.23 4.63
C VAL A 473 -16.43 -43.06 3.37
N PRO A 474 -17.70 -43.07 2.94
CA PRO A 474 -17.94 -43.06 1.51
C PRO A 474 -19.03 -42.05 1.17
N THR A 475 -18.65 -40.79 0.93
CA THR A 475 -19.24 -39.91 -0.10
C THR A 475 -18.58 -38.54 -0.04
N MET A 476 -17.63 -38.28 -0.95
CA MET A 476 -17.44 -36.99 -1.63
C MET A 476 -16.14 -37.06 -2.44
N MET A 477 -16.20 -37.75 -3.58
CA MET A 477 -15.28 -37.54 -4.71
C MET A 477 -15.89 -38.21 -5.95
N ARG A 478 -17.01 -37.66 -6.40
CA ARG A 478 -17.45 -37.71 -7.79
C ARG A 478 -17.86 -36.28 -8.15
N VAL A 479 -16.89 -35.50 -8.56
CA VAL A 479 -16.88 -34.42 -9.57
C VAL A 479 -15.56 -33.68 -9.32
N ILE A 480 -14.53 -34.05 -10.08
CA ILE A 480 -13.68 -33.21 -10.94
C ILE A 480 -12.99 -34.18 -11.89
#